data_AF-A0A6I3KYZ5-F1
#
_entry.id   AF-A0A6I3KYZ5-F1
#
_cell.length_a   1.000
_cell.length_b   1.000
_cell.length_c   1.000
_cell.angle_alpha   90.00
_cell.angle_beta   90.00
_cell.angle_gamma   90.00
#
_symmetry.space_group_name_H-M   'P 1'
#
loop_
_entity.id
_entity.type
_entity.pdbx_description
1 polymer ?
#
loop_
_entity_poly.entity_id
_entity_poly.type
_entity_poly.pdbx_seq_one_letter_code
_entity_poly.pdbx_strand_id
1 'polypeptide(L)' 'MVKSRPRVQDVLMIAECPSCAWPSPTAVSSHRGVRYLRCVCGQWLISVHGKVVGAAGGTTFSGSNPLAEIAGLRD' A
#
# COMPACT_ATOMS: atom_id res chain seq x y z
N MET A 1 -35.72 22.43 -12.74
CA MET A 1 -34.53 22.03 -13.52
C MET A 1 -33.36 21.82 -12.56
N VAL A 2 -33.22 20.60 -12.04
CA VAL A 2 -32.11 20.25 -11.13
C VAL A 2 -30.87 20.07 -12.00
N LYS A 3 -29.92 21.02 -11.92
CA LYS A 3 -28.61 20.89 -12.57
C LYS A 3 -27.84 19.78 -11.86
N SER A 4 -27.91 18.57 -12.40
CA SER A 4 -27.01 17.48 -12.06
C SER A 4 -25.58 17.96 -12.30
N ARG A 5 -24.87 18.31 -11.22
CA ARG A 5 -23.43 18.60 -11.29
C ARG A 5 -22.77 17.31 -11.80
N PRO A 6 -21.95 17.37 -12.86
CA PRO A 6 -21.23 16.19 -13.29
C PRO A 6 -20.44 15.69 -12.08
N ARG A 7 -20.65 14.43 -11.69
CA ARG A 7 -19.75 13.74 -10.77
C ARG A 7 -18.37 13.97 -11.35
N VAL A 8 -17.56 14.78 -10.67
CA VAL A 8 -16.12 14.82 -10.88
C VAL A 8 -15.74 13.36 -10.89
N GLN A 9 -15.34 12.88 -12.06
CA GLN A 9 -14.68 11.59 -12.17
C GLN A 9 -13.51 11.75 -11.22
N ASP A 10 -13.66 11.18 -10.02
CA ASP A 10 -12.54 10.85 -9.16
C ASP A 10 -11.71 9.96 -10.08
N VAL A 11 -10.80 10.58 -10.82
CA VAL A 11 -9.80 9.90 -11.61
C VAL A 11 -9.16 9.04 -10.55
N LEU A 12 -9.55 7.77 -10.51
CA LEU A 12 -8.92 6.77 -9.70
C LEU A 12 -7.48 6.84 -10.21
N MET A 13 -6.65 7.66 -9.58
CA MET A 13 -5.22 7.64 -9.83
C MET A 13 -4.83 6.29 -9.28
N ILE A 14 -4.71 5.35 -10.22
CA ILE A 14 -4.25 3.99 -10.04
C ILE A 14 -2.84 4.14 -9.47
N ALA A 15 -2.75 4.04 -8.16
CA ALA A 15 -1.51 4.09 -7.42
C ALA A 15 -0.72 2.82 -7.75
N GLU A 16 0.02 2.79 -8.86
CA GLU A 16 0.76 1.59 -9.24
C GLU A 16 1.88 1.31 -8.24
N CYS A 17 2.02 0.05 -7.85
CA CYS A 17 3.12 -0.33 -6.98
C CYS A 17 4.44 -0.42 -7.78
N PRO A 18 5.51 0.29 -7.37
CA PRO A 18 6.77 0.30 -8.11
C PRO A 18 7.53 -1.03 -8.09
N SER A 19 7.14 -1.99 -7.23
CA SER A 19 7.80 -3.30 -7.13
C SER A 19 7.15 -4.38 -7.99
N CYS A 20 5.81 -4.37 -8.10
CA CYS A 20 5.02 -5.44 -8.71
C CYS A 20 4.26 -4.97 -9.96
N ALA A 21 4.30 -3.66 -10.28
CA ALA A 21 3.46 -2.99 -11.27
C ALA A 21 1.95 -3.22 -11.09
N TRP A 22 1.52 -3.65 -9.89
CA TRP A 22 0.12 -3.92 -9.63
C TRP A 22 -0.66 -2.60 -9.58
N PRO A 23 -1.75 -2.47 -10.37
CA PRO A 23 -2.45 -1.20 -10.53
C PRO A 23 -3.36 -0.84 -9.35
N SER A 24 -3.89 -1.82 -8.63
CA SER A 24 -4.93 -1.60 -7.62
C SER A 24 -4.51 -2.06 -6.22
N PRO A 25 -3.51 -1.42 -5.57
CA PRO A 25 -3.19 -1.73 -4.19
C PRO A 25 -4.34 -1.32 -3.26
N THR A 26 -4.67 -2.21 -2.33
CA THR A 26 -5.84 -2.09 -1.46
C THR A 26 -5.58 -1.08 -0.36
N ALA A 27 -6.50 -0.12 -0.15
CA ALA A 27 -6.43 0.78 0.99
C ALA A 27 -6.72 0.04 2.30
N VAL A 28 -5.77 0.07 3.23
CA VAL A 28 -5.90 -0.57 4.56
C VAL A 28 -6.30 0.45 5.61
N SER A 29 -5.78 1.67 5.53
CA SER A 29 -6.10 2.75 6.47
C SER A 29 -5.97 4.12 5.81
N SER A 30 -6.70 5.10 6.31
CA SER A 30 -6.63 6.49 5.85
C SER A 30 -6.66 7.47 7.01
N HIS A 31 -5.81 8.49 6.95
CA HIS A 31 -5.80 9.61 7.89
C HIS A 31 -5.68 10.93 7.12
N ARG A 32 -6.75 11.72 7.14
CA ARG A 32 -6.88 12.96 6.34
C ARG A 32 -6.60 12.69 4.86
N GLY A 33 -5.62 13.36 4.27
CA GLY A 33 -5.22 13.18 2.86
C GLY A 33 -4.27 12.00 2.62
N VAL A 34 -3.86 11.27 3.67
CA VAL A 34 -2.92 10.16 3.59
C VAL A 34 -3.66 8.83 3.57
N ARG A 35 -3.31 7.92 2.66
CA ARG A 35 -3.81 6.54 2.64
C ARG A 35 -2.64 5.58 2.65
N TYR A 36 -2.72 4.58 3.51
CA TYR A 36 -1.80 3.45 3.58
C TYR A 36 -2.41 2.30 2.79
N LEU A 37 -1.69 1.84 1.76
CA LEU A 37 -2.14 0.81 0.81
C LEU A 37 -1.23 -0.42 0.90
N ARG A 38 -1.75 -1.59 0.49
CA ARG A 38 -0.98 -2.84 0.38
C ARG A 38 -1.00 -3.38 -1.06
N CYS A 39 0.15 -3.63 -1.68
CA CYS A 39 0.22 -4.44 -2.93
C CYS A 39 0.06 -5.92 -2.59
N VAL A 40 -0.46 -6.69 -3.54
CA VAL A 40 -0.47 -8.16 -3.52
C VAL A 40 0.93 -8.79 -3.39
N CYS A 41 2.00 -8.07 -3.78
CA CYS A 41 3.39 -8.51 -3.57
C CYS A 41 3.87 -8.34 -2.12
N GLY A 42 3.02 -7.82 -1.22
CA GLY A 42 3.34 -7.64 0.19
C GLY A 42 3.95 -6.29 0.55
N GLN A 43 4.26 -5.42 -0.43
CA GLN A 43 4.75 -4.06 -0.17
C GLN A 43 3.67 -3.15 0.41
N TRP A 44 4.10 -2.23 1.28
CA TRP A 44 3.27 -1.14 1.81
C TRP A 44 3.53 0.14 1.02
N LEU A 45 2.46 0.84 0.65
CA LEU A 45 2.54 2.10 -0.08
C LEU A 45 1.87 3.20 0.72
N ILE A 46 2.40 4.42 0.64
CA ILE A 46 1.78 5.62 1.18
C ILE A 46 1.38 6.50 0.00
N SER A 47 0.10 6.87 -0.04
CA SER A 47 -0.42 7.85 -0.99
C SER A 47 -0.90 9.10 -0.27
N VAL A 48 -0.67 10.26 -0.87
CA VAL A 48 -1.13 11.57 -0.41
C VAL A 48 -1.93 12.19 -1.54
N HIS A 49 -3.19 12.55 -1.29
CA HIS A 49 -4.11 13.11 -2.30
C HIS A 49 -4.17 12.27 -3.60
N GLY A 50 -4.12 10.93 -3.47
CA GLY A 50 -4.20 10.01 -4.62
C GLY A 50 -2.88 9.73 -5.34
N LYS A 51 -1.79 10.41 -4.98
CA LYS A 51 -0.45 10.15 -5.54
C LYS A 51 0.37 9.29 -4.59
N VAL A 52 0.99 8.21 -5.07
CA VAL A 52 1.97 7.45 -4.30
C VAL A 52 3.19 8.35 -4.04
N VAL A 53 3.45 8.62 -2.76
CA VAL A 53 4.58 9.46 -2.32
C VAL A 53 5.72 8.62 -1.75
N GLY A 54 5.48 7.35 -1.47
CA GLY A 54 6.52 6.42 -1.03
C GLY A 54 6.04 4.99 -0.96
N ALA A 55 7.00 4.07 -1.04
CA ALA A 55 6.84 2.69 -0.61
C ALA A 55 7.58 2.54 0.71
N ALA A 56 6.90 2.02 1.74
CA ALA A 56 7.62 1.51 2.90
C ALA A 56 8.28 0.22 2.46
N GLY A 57 9.62 0.25 2.36
CA GLY A 57 10.41 -0.92 2.01
C GLY A 57 10.17 -2.10 2.95
N GLY A 58 10.67 -3.27 2.57
CA GLY A 58 10.62 -4.47 3.40
C GLY A 58 10.98 -4.15 4.84
N THR A 59 10.19 -4.67 5.78
CA THR A 59 10.34 -4.35 7.19
C THR A 59 11.79 -4.63 7.63
N THR A 60 12.42 -3.71 8.34
CA THR A 60 13.65 -4.03 9.11
C THR A 60 13.34 -4.88 10.35
N PHE A 61 12.07 -5.27 10.55
CA PHE A 61 11.73 -6.42 11.36
C PHE A 61 12.45 -7.61 10.73
N SER A 62 13.67 -7.86 11.21
CA SER A 62 14.50 -8.97 10.79
C SER A 62 13.62 -10.19 10.83
N GLY A 63 13.46 -10.86 9.68
CA GLY A 63 12.91 -12.19 9.65
C GLY A 63 13.90 -13.14 10.30
N SER A 64 14.20 -12.97 11.60
CA SER A 64 14.58 -14.14 12.40
C SER A 64 13.40 -15.08 12.22
N ASN A 65 13.65 -16.21 11.57
CA ASN A 65 12.65 -17.25 11.45
C ASN A 65 12.28 -17.63 12.89
N PRO A 66 11.13 -17.18 13.43
CA PRO A 66 10.83 -17.39 14.84
C PRO A 66 10.72 -18.89 15.11
N LEU A 67 10.38 -19.67 14.09
CA LEU A 67 10.35 -21.12 14.10
C LEU A 67 11.75 -21.74 14.20
N ALA A 68 12.79 -21.19 13.53
CA ALA A 68 14.17 -21.65 13.70
C ALA A 68 14.72 -21.29 15.08
N GLU A 69 14.36 -20.12 15.60
CA GLU A 69 14.76 -19.66 16.93
C GLU A 69 14.13 -20.51 18.04
N ILE A 70 12.84 -20.84 17.93
CA ILE A 70 12.14 -21.75 18.84
C ILE A 70 12.66 -23.19 18.70
N ALA A 71 12.95 -23.64 17.48
CA ALA A 71 13.45 -25.00 17.22
C ALA A 71 14.94 -25.17 17.56
N GLY A 72 15.66 -24.10 17.93
CA GLY A 72 17.08 -24.16 18.29
C GLY A 72 18.00 -24.61 17.16
N LEU A 73 17.57 -24.50 15.90
CA LEU A 73 18.37 -24.91 14.74
C LEU A 73 19.31 -23.76 14.38
N ARG A 74 20.62 -24.00 14.57
CA ARG A 74 21.71 -23.19 14.02
C ARG A 74 22.30 -23.97 12.83
N ASP A 75 22.60 -23.27 11.73
CA ASP A 75 23.40 -23.83 10.62
C ASP A 75 24.73 -24.41 11.11
#